data_AF-A0A1J5KP06-F1
#
_entry.id   AF-A0A1J5KP06-F1
#
_cell.length_a   1.000
_cell.length_b   1.000
_cell.length_c   1.000
_cell.angle_alpha   90.00
_cell.angle_beta   90.00
_cell.angle_gamma   90.00
#
_symmetry.space_group_name_H-M   'P 1'
#
loop_
_entity.id
_entity.type
_entity.pdbx_description
1 polymer ?
#
loop_
_entity_poly.entity_id
_entity_poly.type
_entity_poly.pdbx_seq_one_letter_code
_entity_poly.pdbx_strand_id
1 'polypeptide(L)'
;MRKIYLYILLVFAISCNEKSGQTDNEISEKINSSNTNQIVTGYYYIGEEEKTKFIPNIFENPTDARISHSMEYKGISVYQSKMIAMKKISGLPAPNSINSTPDSLVIKFYYDWAIKNNYIKK
;
A
#
# COMPACT_ATOMS: atom_id res chain seq x y z
N MET A 1 40.20 26.53 17.74
CA MET A 1 39.74 25.17 17.35
C MET A 1 38.33 24.79 17.84
N ARG A 2 37.54 25.72 18.43
CA ARG A 2 36.18 25.43 18.94
C ARG A 2 35.05 25.71 17.91
N LYS A 3 35.33 26.49 16.86
CA LYS A 3 34.35 26.93 15.85
C LYS A 3 34.11 25.93 14.71
N ILE A 4 35.00 24.94 14.53
CA ILE A 4 34.88 23.92 13.46
C ILE A 4 33.80 22.88 13.79
N TYR A 5 33.64 22.52 15.08
CA TYR A 5 32.61 21.58 15.53
C TYR A 5 31.18 22.07 15.29
N LEU A 6 30.97 23.40 15.25
CA LEU A 6 29.65 24.00 15.00
C LEU A 6 29.20 23.87 13.54
N TYR A 7 30.13 23.81 12.59
CA TYR A 7 29.81 23.62 11.18
C TYR A 7 29.46 22.17 10.84
N ILE A 8 30.09 21.19 11.51
CA ILE A 8 29.84 19.76 11.28
C ILE A 8 28.43 19.36 11.76
N LEU A 9 27.92 19.99 12.82
CA LEU A 9 26.57 19.75 13.35
C LEU A 9 25.46 20.28 12.42
N LEU A 10 25.74 21.30 11.62
CA LEU A 10 24.74 21.93 10.75
C LEU A 10 24.45 21.11 9.47
N VAL A 11 25.39 20.29 9.02
CA VAL A 11 25.23 19.45 7.81
C VAL A 11 24.32 18.24 8.07
N PHE A 12 24.26 17.74 9.30
CA PHE A 12 23.36 16.63 9.66
C PHE A 12 21.89 17.02 9.81
N ALA A 13 21.58 18.32 9.94
CA ALA A 13 20.20 18.79 10.11
C ALA A 13 19.39 18.90 8.79
N ILE A 14 20.05 18.82 7.62
CA ILE A 14 19.40 19.03 6.31
C ILE A 14 18.97 17.71 5.65
N SER A 15 19.31 16.55 6.22
CA SER A 15 18.79 15.24 5.78
C SER A 15 17.50 14.83 6.51
N CYS A 16 16.56 15.76 6.65
CA CYS A 16 15.15 15.37 6.72
C CYS A 16 14.66 15.26 5.28
N ASN A 17 14.90 14.09 4.70
CA ASN A 17 14.43 13.71 3.37
C ASN A 17 12.95 14.06 3.21
N GLU A 18 12.67 14.91 2.22
CA GLU A 18 11.38 15.04 1.58
C GLU A 18 10.98 13.64 1.06
N LYS A 19 10.32 12.84 1.89
CA LYS A 19 9.57 11.69 1.38
C LYS A 19 8.46 12.30 0.54
N SER A 20 8.61 12.31 -0.78
CA SER A 20 7.53 12.63 -1.72
C SER A 20 6.48 11.51 -1.65
N GLY A 21 5.78 11.43 -0.52
CA GLY A 21 4.65 10.51 -0.33
C GLY A 21 3.49 10.98 -1.18
N GLN A 22 2.66 10.05 -1.62
CA GLN A 22 1.43 10.40 -2.31
C GLN A 22 0.43 11.00 -1.32
N THR A 23 -0.21 12.08 -1.75
CA THR A 23 -1.32 12.65 -1.00
C THR A 23 -2.51 11.70 -1.04
N ASP A 24 -3.35 11.85 -0.03
CA ASP A 24 -4.57 11.08 0.10
C ASP A 24 -5.54 11.28 -1.09
N ASN A 25 -5.55 12.47 -1.69
CA ASN A 25 -6.37 12.76 -2.86
C ASN A 25 -5.82 12.03 -4.10
N GLU A 26 -4.50 12.08 -4.32
CA GLU A 26 -3.87 11.38 -5.44
C GLU A 26 -4.07 9.85 -5.35
N ILE A 27 -3.98 9.27 -4.14
CA ILE A 27 -4.29 7.85 -3.94
C ILE A 27 -5.75 7.57 -4.28
N SER A 28 -6.68 8.41 -3.81
CA SER A 28 -8.11 8.27 -4.07
C SER A 28 -8.43 8.35 -5.56
N GLU A 29 -7.82 9.27 -6.30
CA GLU A 29 -7.96 9.38 -7.75
C GLU A 29 -7.45 8.12 -8.47
N LYS A 30 -6.29 7.59 -8.04
CA LYS A 30 -5.69 6.40 -8.64
C LYS A 30 -6.55 5.14 -8.46
N ILE A 31 -7.04 4.87 -7.24
CA ILE A 31 -7.82 3.65 -6.95
C ILE A 31 -9.22 3.68 -7.59
N ASN A 32 -9.77 4.86 -7.88
CA ASN A 32 -11.04 5.05 -8.58
C ASN A 32 -10.90 5.17 -10.10
N SER A 33 -9.68 5.11 -10.63
CA SER A 33 -9.42 5.19 -12.06
C SER A 33 -10.00 4.00 -12.83
N SER A 34 -10.34 4.20 -14.10
CA SER A 34 -10.65 3.12 -15.03
C SER A 34 -9.40 2.38 -15.52
N ASN A 35 -8.21 2.96 -15.33
CA ASN A 35 -6.95 2.41 -15.77
C ASN A 35 -6.37 1.45 -14.72
N THR A 36 -6.30 0.16 -15.04
CA THR A 36 -5.78 -0.90 -14.16
C THR A 36 -4.40 -0.59 -13.58
N ASN A 37 -3.50 0.03 -14.37
CA ASN A 37 -2.16 0.37 -13.90
C ASN A 37 -2.23 1.41 -12.77
N GLN A 38 -3.09 2.42 -12.90
CA GLN A 38 -3.28 3.43 -11.86
C GLN A 38 -3.87 2.82 -10.59
N ILE A 39 -4.83 1.90 -10.73
CA ILE A 39 -5.41 1.18 -9.58
C ILE A 39 -4.32 0.40 -8.83
N VAL A 40 -3.48 -0.35 -9.56
CA VAL A 40 -2.36 -1.10 -8.97
C VAL A 40 -1.36 -0.16 -8.29
N THR A 41 -1.00 0.95 -8.91
CA THR A 41 -0.16 1.99 -8.30
C THR A 41 -0.78 2.55 -7.01
N GLY A 42 -2.08 2.82 -7.00
CA GLY A 42 -2.79 3.32 -5.83
C GLY A 42 -2.65 2.36 -4.64
N TYR A 43 -2.91 1.07 -4.84
CA TYR A 43 -2.75 0.06 -3.79
C TYR A 43 -1.29 -0.19 -3.40
N TYR A 44 -0.33 -0.01 -4.32
CA TYR A 44 1.09 -0.03 -3.98
C TYR A 44 1.42 1.04 -2.94
N TYR A 45 1.03 2.30 -3.17
CA TYR A 45 1.30 3.40 -2.23
C TYR A 45 0.54 3.25 -0.92
N ILE A 46 -0.71 2.74 -0.95
CA ILE A 46 -1.45 2.41 0.27
C ILE A 46 -0.65 1.45 1.17
N GLY A 47 0.00 0.45 0.58
CA GLY A 47 0.83 -0.51 1.30
C GLY A 47 2.17 0.05 1.76
N GLU A 48 2.91 0.76 0.89
CA GLU A 48 4.22 1.36 1.22
C GLU A 48 4.14 2.43 2.30
N GLU A 49 3.04 3.19 2.33
CA GLU A 49 2.84 4.27 3.29
C GLU A 49 1.92 3.88 4.45
N GLU A 50 1.57 2.59 4.55
CA GLU A 50 0.72 2.02 5.61
C GLU A 50 -0.59 2.80 5.85
N LYS A 51 -1.25 3.25 4.77
CA LYS A 51 -2.41 4.16 4.83
C LYS A 51 -3.69 3.43 5.25
N THR A 52 -3.82 3.17 6.55
CA THR A 52 -4.93 2.41 7.17
C THR A 52 -6.33 2.92 6.83
N LYS A 53 -6.51 4.22 6.57
CA LYS A 53 -7.80 4.80 6.18
C LYS A 53 -8.38 4.26 4.87
N PHE A 54 -7.56 3.69 3.99
CA PHE A 54 -7.99 3.07 2.72
C PHE A 54 -8.27 1.57 2.85
N ILE A 55 -8.15 0.99 4.04
CA ILE A 55 -8.47 -0.42 4.27
C ILE A 55 -9.88 -0.79 3.76
N PRO A 56 -10.94 0.02 3.97
CA PRO A 56 -12.25 -0.30 3.39
C PRO A 56 -12.22 -0.45 1.85
N ASN A 57 -11.50 0.42 1.15
CA ASN A 57 -11.38 0.38 -0.32
C ASN A 57 -10.66 -0.89 -0.82
N ILE A 58 -9.70 -1.42 -0.05
CA ILE A 58 -9.04 -2.69 -0.39
C ILE A 58 -10.08 -3.82 -0.52
N PHE A 59 -11.12 -3.81 0.31
CA PHE A 59 -12.16 -4.83 0.32
C PHE A 59 -13.36 -4.52 -0.58
N GLU A 60 -13.36 -3.41 -1.32
CA GLU A 60 -14.32 -3.17 -2.40
C GLU A 60 -13.93 -4.05 -3.60
N ASN A 61 -14.77 -5.02 -3.99
CA ASN A 61 -14.43 -6.00 -5.03
C ASN A 61 -13.03 -6.63 -4.83
N PRO A 62 -12.83 -7.40 -3.74
CA PRO A 62 -11.52 -7.88 -3.34
C PRO A 62 -10.98 -8.94 -4.32
N THR A 63 -11.81 -9.49 -5.21
CA THR A 63 -11.45 -10.53 -6.19
C THR A 63 -11.12 -9.98 -7.58
N ASP A 64 -10.85 -8.68 -7.71
CA ASP A 64 -10.55 -8.06 -9.00
C ASP A 64 -9.27 -8.62 -9.63
N ALA A 65 -9.44 -9.48 -10.64
CA ALA A 65 -8.35 -10.17 -11.31
C ALA A 65 -7.75 -9.39 -12.49
N ARG A 66 -8.14 -8.12 -12.73
CA ARG A 66 -7.55 -7.31 -13.81
C ARG A 66 -6.05 -7.16 -13.60
N ILE A 67 -5.28 -7.35 -14.67
CA ILE A 67 -3.81 -7.36 -14.64
C ILE A 67 -3.26 -6.04 -15.18
N SER A 68 -2.28 -5.47 -14.47
CA SER A 68 -1.48 -4.35 -14.95
C SER A 68 -0.53 -4.82 -16.06
N HIS A 69 -0.49 -4.06 -17.15
CA HIS A 69 0.48 -4.27 -18.23
C HIS A 69 1.65 -3.29 -18.16
N SER A 70 1.76 -2.50 -17.10
CA SER A 70 2.93 -1.63 -16.93
C SER A 70 4.19 -2.47 -16.68
N MET A 71 5.30 -2.01 -17.25
CA MET A 71 6.60 -2.67 -17.06
C MET A 71 7.06 -2.62 -15.59
N GLU A 72 6.67 -1.58 -14.86
CA GLU A 72 6.96 -1.39 -13.44
C GLU A 72 6.36 -2.50 -12.56
N TYR A 73 5.11 -2.88 -12.83
CA TYR A 73 4.37 -3.85 -12.00
C TYR A 73 4.32 -5.26 -12.60
N LYS A 74 5.01 -5.52 -13.71
CA LYS A 74 5.31 -6.87 -14.26
C LYS A 74 4.13 -7.86 -14.23
N GLY A 75 2.90 -7.44 -14.57
CA GLY A 75 1.74 -8.34 -14.59
C GLY A 75 1.04 -8.52 -13.24
N ILE A 76 1.27 -7.65 -12.25
CA ILE A 76 0.52 -7.65 -10.98
C ILE A 76 -0.96 -7.35 -11.24
N SER A 77 -1.82 -8.19 -10.66
CA SER A 77 -3.27 -7.96 -10.62
C SER A 77 -3.70 -6.98 -9.54
N VAL A 78 -4.91 -6.41 -9.69
CA VAL A 78 -5.53 -5.57 -8.66
C VAL A 78 -5.73 -6.35 -7.35
N TYR A 79 -6.15 -7.61 -7.42
CA TYR A 79 -6.22 -8.51 -6.26
C TYR A 79 -4.86 -8.63 -5.55
N GLN A 80 -3.79 -8.92 -6.31
CA GLN A 80 -2.45 -9.05 -5.74
C GLN A 80 -2.01 -7.76 -5.06
N SER A 81 -2.19 -6.60 -5.71
CA SER A 81 -1.77 -5.32 -5.12
C SER A 81 -2.52 -5.02 -3.83
N LYS A 82 -3.83 -5.30 -3.78
CA LYS A 82 -4.67 -5.20 -2.58
C LYS A 82 -4.17 -6.07 -1.44
N MET A 83 -3.91 -7.36 -1.68
CA MET A 83 -3.47 -8.28 -0.63
C MET A 83 -2.02 -8.01 -0.20
N ILE A 84 -1.15 -7.56 -1.12
CA ILE A 84 0.19 -7.09 -0.78
C ILE A 84 0.13 -5.85 0.10
N ALA A 85 -0.79 -4.91 -0.18
CA ALA A 85 -1.01 -3.74 0.67
C ALA A 85 -1.43 -4.16 2.08
N MET A 86 -2.37 -5.11 2.22
CA MET A 86 -2.76 -5.65 3.53
C MET A 86 -1.61 -6.34 4.25
N LYS A 87 -0.77 -7.10 3.54
CA LYS A 87 0.42 -7.73 4.12
C LYS A 87 1.35 -6.70 4.76
N LYS A 88 1.56 -5.56 4.08
CA LYS A 88 2.41 -4.47 4.58
C LYS A 88 1.76 -3.77 5.77
N ILE A 89 0.51 -3.32 5.62
CA ILE A 89 -0.24 -2.60 6.67
C ILE A 89 -0.37 -3.44 7.95
N SER A 90 -0.65 -4.73 7.82
CA SER A 90 -0.84 -5.60 8.99
C SER A 90 0.48 -6.11 9.60
N GLY A 91 1.57 -6.10 8.84
CA GLY A 91 2.82 -6.78 9.20
C GLY A 91 2.70 -8.31 9.31
N LEU A 92 1.57 -8.90 8.90
CA LEU A 92 1.30 -10.33 9.04
C LEU A 92 1.52 -11.08 7.72
N PRO A 93 2.14 -12.27 7.73
CA PRO A 93 2.21 -13.11 6.54
C PRO A 93 0.82 -13.64 6.18
N ALA A 94 0.52 -13.69 4.89
CA ALA A 94 -0.70 -14.32 4.38
C ALA A 94 -0.66 -15.85 4.63
N PRO A 95 -1.82 -16.50 4.84
CA PRO A 95 -1.89 -17.95 5.06
C PRO A 95 -1.43 -18.76 3.84
N ASN A 96 -1.67 -18.23 2.63
CA ASN A 96 -1.22 -18.78 1.36
C ASN A 96 -0.43 -17.71 0.57
N SER A 97 0.27 -18.14 -0.48
CA SER A 97 0.99 -17.23 -1.36
C SER A 97 0.03 -16.30 -2.12
N ILE A 98 0.34 -14.99 -2.13
CA ILE A 98 -0.44 -13.99 -2.87
C ILE A 98 0.00 -14.05 -4.34
N ASN A 99 -0.80 -14.70 -5.18
CA ASN A 99 -0.62 -14.80 -6.62
C ASN A 99 -1.76 -14.11 -7.38
N SER A 100 -1.77 -14.14 -8.72
CA SER A 100 -2.76 -13.40 -9.53
C SER A 100 -4.18 -13.96 -9.45
N THR A 101 -4.34 -15.18 -8.94
CA THR A 101 -5.64 -15.82 -8.74
C THR A 101 -6.19 -15.43 -7.38
N PRO A 102 -7.40 -14.84 -7.31
CA PRO A 102 -8.03 -14.51 -6.03
C PRO A 102 -8.16 -15.73 -5.11
N ASP A 103 -7.69 -15.60 -3.87
CA ASP A 103 -7.80 -16.63 -2.84
C ASP A 103 -8.69 -16.13 -1.70
N SER A 104 -9.86 -16.76 -1.56
CA SER A 104 -10.83 -16.45 -0.52
C SER A 104 -10.27 -16.57 0.90
N LEU A 105 -9.31 -17.47 1.15
CA LEU A 105 -8.71 -17.65 2.48
C LEU A 105 -7.80 -16.47 2.84
N VAL A 106 -7.05 -15.95 1.86
CA VAL A 106 -6.22 -14.76 2.04
C VAL A 106 -7.09 -13.52 2.26
N ILE A 107 -8.13 -13.35 1.45
CA ILE A 107 -9.09 -12.24 1.58
C ILE A 107 -9.74 -12.27 2.97
N LYS A 108 -10.27 -13.43 3.37
CA LYS A 108 -10.92 -13.61 4.66
C LYS A 108 -9.95 -13.36 5.82
N PHE A 109 -8.72 -13.85 5.74
CA PHE A 109 -7.70 -13.64 6.77
C PHE A 109 -7.47 -12.14 7.05
N TYR A 110 -7.25 -11.35 6.01
CA TYR A 110 -7.03 -9.90 6.19
C TYR A 110 -8.31 -9.14 6.52
N TYR A 111 -9.46 -9.60 6.05
CA TYR A 111 -10.75 -8.99 6.40
C TYR A 111 -11.08 -9.19 7.89
N ASP A 112 -10.90 -10.40 8.42
CA ASP A 112 -11.07 -10.72 9.84
C ASP A 112 -10.09 -9.91 10.70
N TRP A 113 -8.83 -9.76 10.24
CA TRP A 113 -7.86 -8.88 10.87
C TRP A 113 -8.32 -7.41 10.88
N ALA A 114 -8.85 -6.92 9.76
CA ALA A 114 -9.33 -5.53 9.64
C ALA A 114 -10.51 -5.25 10.58
N ILE A 115 -11.45 -6.19 10.71
CA ILE A 115 -12.56 -6.12 11.67
C ILE A 115 -12.01 -6.12 13.11
N LYS A 116 -11.11 -7.05 13.44
CA LYS A 116 -10.54 -7.17 14.78
C LYS A 116 -9.84 -5.88 15.25
N ASN A 117 -9.26 -5.13 14.32
CA ASN A 117 -8.57 -3.87 14.59
C ASN A 117 -9.45 -2.62 14.36
N ASN A 118 -10.77 -2.78 14.15
CA ASN A 118 -11.74 -1.69 13.96
C ASN A 118 -11.51 -0.83 12.70
N TYR A 119 -10.84 -1.35 11.67
CA TYR A 119 -10.72 -0.65 10.38
C TYR A 119 -11.96 -0.81 9.50
N ILE A 120 -12.75 -1.85 9.76
CA ILE A 120 -14.03 -2.14 9.08
C ILE A 120 -15.07 -2.43 10.15
N LYS A 121 -16.25 -1.86 9.98
CA LYS A 121 -17.42 -2.17 10.83
C LYS A 121 -18.11 -3.42 10.28
N LYS A 122 -18.53 -4.29 11.19
CA LYS A 122 -19.33 -5.48 10.88
C LYS A 122 -20.75 -5.12 10.46
#